data_AF-A0A4W3JVF0-F1
#
_entry.id   AF-A0A4W3JVF0-F1
#
_cell.length_a   1.000
_cell.length_b   1.000
_cell.length_c   1.000
_cell.angle_alpha   90.00
_cell.angle_beta   90.00
_cell.angle_gamma   90.00
#
_symmetry.space_group_name_H-M   'P 1'
#
loop_
_entity.id
_entity.type
_entity.pdbx_description
1 polymer ?
#
loop_
_entity_poly.entity_id
_entity_poly.type
_entity_poly.pdbx_seq_one_letter_code
_entity_poly.pdbx_strand_id
1 'polypeptide(L)'
;MSSKGPAVGIDLGTTYSCVGVFQHGKVEIIANDQGNRTTPSYVAFTDTERLIGDAAKNQVAMNPQNTIFDAKRLIGRKYNDATVQSDMKYWPFQVVNEGTKPKVQVLYKGESKTFYAEEISSMVLIKMKEIAEAYLGKSINNAVITVPAYFNDSQRQATKDAGAIAGLNVLRIINEPTAAAIAYGLDKKVGAERNVLIFDLGGGTFDVSILTIEDGIFEVKATAGDTHLGGEDFDNRMVNHFIDEFKRKNKKDIASNKRAVRRLRTACERAKRTLSSSSQASLEIDSLFEGIDFYTSITRARFEELNSDLFRGTLEPVEKALRDAWSITHPPSPALASQRHLPSWPDRKRILE
;
A
#
# COMPACT_ATOMS: atom_id res chain seq x y z
N MET A 1 31.22 13.28 20.64
CA MET A 1 30.56 12.69 19.45
C MET A 1 29.35 13.56 19.15
N SER A 2 29.32 14.24 18.00
CA SER A 2 28.14 15.01 17.59
C SER A 2 26.92 14.07 17.63
N SER A 3 25.88 14.41 18.39
CA SER A 3 24.69 13.58 18.49
C SER A 3 24.11 13.46 17.08
N LYS A 4 24.22 12.26 16.48
CA LYS A 4 23.54 11.98 15.21
C LYS A 4 22.07 12.34 15.42
N GLY A 5 21.57 13.32 14.67
CA GLY A 5 20.20 13.81 14.82
C GLY A 5 19.17 12.68 14.77
N PRO A 6 17.97 12.88 15.32
CA PRO A 6 16.93 11.86 15.41
C PRO A 6 16.70 11.16 14.06
N ALA A 7 16.49 9.86 14.12
CA ALA A 7 16.13 9.05 12.95
C ALA A 7 14.65 8.69 13.01
N VAL A 8 14.00 8.67 11.85
CA VAL A 8 12.61 8.23 11.69
C VAL A 8 12.54 6.92 10.92
N GLY A 9 11.53 6.11 11.23
CA GLY A 9 11.14 4.97 10.40
C GLY A 9 10.02 5.41 9.47
N ILE A 10 10.18 5.20 8.17
CA ILE A 10 9.17 5.53 7.17
C ILE A 10 8.75 4.24 6.47
N ASP A 11 7.46 3.94 6.57
CA ASP A 11 6.82 2.96 5.71
C ASP A 11 6.34 3.64 4.43
N LEU A 12 7.04 3.39 3.31
CA LEU A 12 6.69 3.94 2.00
C LEU A 12 5.78 2.95 1.27
N GLY A 13 4.50 2.91 1.62
CA GLY A 13 3.53 1.99 1.04
C GLY A 13 2.99 2.42 -0.33
N THR A 14 2.37 1.48 -1.04
CA THR A 14 1.83 1.68 -2.39
C THR A 14 0.73 2.74 -2.42
N THR A 15 -0.24 2.63 -1.51
CA THR A 15 -1.41 3.52 -1.44
C THR A 15 -1.34 4.54 -0.31
N TYR A 16 -0.72 4.16 0.81
CA TYR A 16 -0.49 5.02 1.97
C TYR A 16 0.93 4.85 2.48
N SER A 17 1.47 5.91 3.06
CA SER A 17 2.73 5.92 3.78
C SER A 17 2.51 6.26 5.25
N CYS A 18 3.42 5.79 6.10
CA CYS A 18 3.40 6.03 7.54
C CYS A 18 4.78 6.45 8.03
N VAL A 19 4.83 7.30 9.05
CA VAL A 19 6.09 7.72 9.67
C VAL A 19 6.01 7.57 11.18
N GLY A 20 7.07 7.00 11.76
CA GLY A 20 7.20 6.78 13.19
C GLY A 20 8.58 7.19 13.70
N VAL A 21 8.65 7.44 15.00
CA VAL A 21 9.88 7.77 15.71
C VAL A 21 10.01 6.88 16.95
N PHE A 22 11.22 6.45 17.27
CA PHE A 22 11.51 5.79 18.53
C PHE A 22 12.10 6.81 19.51
N GLN A 23 11.35 7.15 20.56
CA GLN A 23 11.79 8.08 21.59
C GLN A 23 11.22 7.68 22.95
N HIS A 24 11.95 8.02 24.02
CA HIS A 24 11.56 7.68 25.39
C HIS A 24 11.24 6.18 25.60
N GLY A 25 11.97 5.30 24.91
CA GLY A 25 11.82 3.85 25.04
C GLY A 25 10.60 3.24 24.34
N LYS A 26 9.88 4.00 23.52
CA LYS A 26 8.69 3.53 22.79
C LYS A 26 8.64 4.04 21.35
N VAL A 27 7.90 3.33 20.51
CA VAL A 27 7.56 3.78 19.16
C VAL A 27 6.34 4.69 19.22
N GLU A 28 6.40 5.84 18.55
CA GLU A 28 5.28 6.75 18.35
C GLU A 28 5.01 6.89 16.84
N ILE A 29 3.77 6.62 16.43
CA ILE A 29 3.30 6.87 15.06
C ILE A 29 2.79 8.30 14.97
N ILE A 30 3.34 9.06 14.03
CA ILE A 30 3.12 10.49 13.93
C ILE A 30 1.92 10.75 13.03
N ALA A 31 0.95 11.53 13.55
CA ALA A 31 -0.18 11.98 12.75
C ALA A 31 0.22 13.15 11.85
N ASN A 32 -0.37 13.21 10.66
CA ASN A 32 -0.18 14.32 9.73
C ASN A 32 -0.97 15.57 10.15
N ASP A 33 -0.92 16.61 9.33
CA ASP A 33 -1.60 17.90 9.51
C ASP A 33 -3.13 17.81 9.56
N GLN A 34 -3.72 16.69 9.14
CA GLN A 34 -5.15 16.39 9.24
C GLN A 34 -5.50 15.44 10.41
N GLY A 35 -4.51 15.05 11.21
CA GLY A 35 -4.69 14.10 12.30
C GLY A 35 -4.67 12.61 11.88
N ASN A 36 -4.38 12.31 10.61
CA ASN A 36 -4.31 10.94 10.10
C ASN A 36 -2.94 10.32 10.40
N ARG A 37 -2.90 9.08 10.90
CA ARG A 37 -1.66 8.34 11.17
C ARG A 37 -1.00 7.72 9.94
N THR A 38 -1.72 7.71 8.83
CA THR A 38 -1.22 7.34 7.51
C THR A 38 -1.56 8.46 6.53
N THR A 39 -0.71 8.65 5.54
CA THR A 39 -0.88 9.70 4.52
C THR A 39 -0.93 9.04 3.15
N PRO A 40 -1.90 9.36 2.28
CA PRO A 40 -1.96 8.81 0.93
C PRO A 40 -0.65 9.00 0.16
N SER A 41 -0.17 7.96 -0.53
CA SER A 41 0.99 8.00 -1.42
C SER A 41 0.62 8.64 -2.77
N TYR A 42 0.08 9.86 -2.71
CA TYR A 42 -0.46 10.62 -3.84
C TYR A 42 0.31 11.93 -4.04
N VAL A 43 0.57 12.28 -5.29
CA VAL A 43 1.17 13.56 -5.70
C VAL A 43 0.34 14.15 -6.84
N ALA A 44 -0.18 15.36 -6.67
CA ALA A 44 -0.90 16.05 -7.72
C ALA A 44 -0.19 17.33 -8.15
N PHE A 45 -0.23 17.60 -9.45
CA PHE A 45 0.35 18.79 -10.06
C PHE A 45 -0.78 19.68 -10.59
N THR A 46 -0.75 20.96 -10.22
CA THR A 46 -1.72 21.97 -10.65
C THR A 46 -1.02 23.12 -11.39
N ASP A 47 -1.78 24.12 -11.82
CA ASP A 47 -1.22 25.31 -12.46
C ASP A 47 -0.41 26.19 -11.49
N THR A 48 -0.61 26.03 -10.18
CA THR A 48 -0.01 26.89 -9.15
C THR A 48 0.97 26.14 -8.26
N GLU A 49 0.67 24.90 -7.91
CA GLU A 49 1.35 24.19 -6.83
C GLU A 49 1.39 22.67 -7.02
N ARG A 50 2.18 22.02 -6.16
CA ARG A 50 2.24 20.57 -6.05
C ARG A 50 1.61 20.16 -4.73
N LEU A 51 0.59 19.33 -4.79
CA LEU A 51 -0.09 18.78 -3.63
C LEU A 51 0.43 17.37 -3.35
N ILE A 52 0.56 17.00 -2.08
CA ILE A 52 1.03 15.67 -1.66
C ILE A 52 0.11 15.17 -0.54
N GLY A 53 -0.17 13.87 -0.50
CA GLY A 53 -0.97 13.27 0.58
C GLY A 53 -2.48 13.47 0.40
N ASP A 54 -3.16 13.79 1.51
CA ASP A 54 -4.61 13.94 1.54
C ASP A 54 -5.11 15.01 0.56
N ALA A 55 -4.40 16.14 0.45
CA ALA A 55 -4.75 17.21 -0.50
C ALA A 55 -4.74 16.71 -1.95
N ALA A 56 -3.73 15.92 -2.34
CA ALA A 56 -3.64 15.33 -3.68
C ALA A 56 -4.75 14.31 -3.92
N LYS A 57 -5.00 13.42 -2.94
CA LYS A 57 -6.06 12.40 -3.03
C LYS A 57 -7.46 13.03 -3.14
N ASN A 58 -7.72 14.12 -2.43
CA ASN A 58 -9.04 14.76 -2.40
C ASN A 58 -9.45 15.37 -3.76
N GLN A 59 -8.49 15.90 -4.52
CA GLN A 59 -8.77 16.55 -5.81
C GLN A 59 -8.64 15.63 -7.05
N VAL A 60 -8.27 14.36 -6.87
CA VAL A 60 -8.04 13.40 -7.97
C VAL A 60 -9.23 13.25 -8.92
N ALA A 61 -10.47 13.46 -8.45
CA ALA A 61 -11.66 13.40 -9.29
C ALA A 61 -11.78 14.57 -10.27
N MET A 62 -11.19 15.72 -9.93
CA MET A 62 -11.17 16.93 -10.76
C MET A 62 -9.94 16.99 -11.68
N ASN A 63 -8.83 16.38 -11.25
CA ASN A 63 -7.55 16.43 -11.97
C ASN A 63 -6.89 15.03 -12.11
N PRO A 64 -7.57 14.05 -12.72
CA PRO A 64 -7.11 12.66 -12.71
C PRO A 64 -5.82 12.43 -13.51
N GLN A 65 -5.58 13.19 -14.58
CA GLN A 65 -4.42 13.01 -15.45
C GLN A 65 -3.10 13.52 -14.82
N ASN A 66 -3.20 14.49 -13.90
CA ASN A 66 -2.03 15.08 -13.23
C ASN A 66 -1.95 14.69 -11.75
N THR A 67 -2.69 13.65 -11.34
CA THR A 67 -2.63 13.10 -9.97
C THR A 67 -2.04 11.70 -10.03
N ILE A 68 -0.81 11.59 -9.55
CA ILE A 68 -0.01 10.37 -9.58
C ILE A 68 -0.19 9.61 -8.27
N PHE A 69 -0.41 8.31 -8.39
CA PHE A 69 -0.46 7.32 -7.31
C PHE A 69 0.20 6.03 -7.83
N ASP A 70 0.38 5.03 -6.98
CA ASP A 70 1.02 3.75 -7.32
C ASP A 70 2.45 3.86 -7.89
N ALA A 71 3.17 4.96 -7.62
CA ALA A 71 4.54 5.13 -8.08
C ALA A 71 5.47 3.97 -7.64
N LYS A 72 5.15 3.32 -6.51
CA LYS A 72 5.85 2.13 -6.00
C LYS A 72 5.75 0.92 -6.94
N ARG A 73 4.72 0.85 -7.81
CA ARG A 73 4.62 -0.19 -8.85
C ARG A 73 5.60 0.04 -10.00
N LEU A 74 6.01 1.29 -10.24
CA LEU A 74 6.94 1.69 -11.31
C LEU A 74 8.41 1.74 -10.86
N ILE A 75 8.66 2.00 -9.58
CA ILE A 75 10.00 2.26 -9.06
C ILE A 75 10.97 1.10 -9.36
N GLY A 76 12.14 1.43 -9.93
CA GLY A 76 13.20 0.47 -10.28
C GLY A 76 12.87 -0.51 -11.42
N ARG A 77 11.73 -0.37 -12.10
CA ARG A 77 11.31 -1.21 -13.25
C ARG A 77 11.72 -0.59 -14.59
N LYS A 78 11.68 -1.41 -15.64
CA LYS A 78 11.82 -0.94 -17.03
C LYS A 78 10.45 -0.68 -17.64
N TYR A 79 10.38 0.26 -18.56
CA TYR A 79 9.13 0.65 -19.23
C TYR A 79 8.46 -0.56 -19.90
N ASN A 80 9.24 -1.44 -20.53
CA ASN A 80 8.75 -2.63 -21.25
C ASN A 80 8.45 -3.83 -20.33
N ASP A 81 8.61 -3.72 -19.01
CA ASP A 81 8.25 -4.82 -18.11
C ASP A 81 6.76 -5.14 -18.25
N ALA A 82 6.42 -6.44 -18.30
CA ALA A 82 5.03 -6.87 -18.54
C ALA A 82 4.05 -6.33 -17.48
N THR A 83 4.49 -6.22 -16.24
CA THR A 83 3.70 -5.63 -15.14
C THR A 83 3.46 -4.14 -15.37
N VAL A 84 4.49 -3.37 -15.77
CA VAL A 84 4.35 -1.94 -16.11
C VAL A 84 3.36 -1.76 -17.26
N GLN A 85 3.49 -2.55 -18.33
CA GLN A 85 2.59 -2.48 -19.48
C GLN A 85 1.15 -2.87 -19.13
N SER A 86 0.96 -3.76 -18.16
CA SER A 86 -0.37 -4.13 -17.65
C SER A 86 -0.97 -2.99 -16.82
N ASP A 87 -0.22 -2.48 -15.84
CA ASP A 87 -0.67 -1.45 -14.90
C ASP A 87 -1.01 -0.13 -15.62
N MET A 88 -0.24 0.25 -16.65
CA MET A 88 -0.47 1.44 -17.47
C MET A 88 -1.87 1.50 -18.12
N LYS A 89 -2.54 0.36 -18.29
CA LYS A 89 -3.89 0.31 -18.86
C LYS A 89 -4.96 0.83 -17.89
N TYR A 90 -4.65 0.87 -16.59
CA TYR A 90 -5.60 1.20 -15.54
C TYR A 90 -5.36 2.60 -14.95
N TRP A 91 -4.20 3.20 -15.18
CA TRP A 91 -3.90 4.54 -14.69
C TRP A 91 -4.51 5.65 -15.57
N PRO A 92 -5.03 6.72 -14.95
CA PRO A 92 -5.55 7.87 -15.68
C PRO A 92 -4.46 8.82 -16.19
N PHE A 93 -3.25 8.72 -15.63
CA PHE A 93 -2.09 9.52 -16.01
C PHE A 93 -1.22 8.80 -17.04
N GLN A 94 -0.45 9.56 -17.79
CA GLN A 94 0.39 9.04 -18.86
C GLN A 94 1.74 8.59 -18.30
N VAL A 95 2.23 7.43 -18.78
CA VAL A 95 3.59 6.95 -18.56
C VAL A 95 4.30 6.89 -19.90
N VAL A 96 5.49 7.49 -19.98
CA VAL A 96 6.33 7.57 -21.19
C VAL A 96 7.65 6.84 -20.98
N ASN A 97 8.27 6.40 -22.07
CA ASN A 97 9.56 5.72 -22.05
C ASN A 97 10.69 6.74 -22.25
N GLU A 98 11.63 6.80 -21.32
CA GLU A 98 12.88 7.54 -21.46
C GLU A 98 14.06 6.57 -21.28
N GLY A 99 14.74 6.24 -22.39
CA GLY A 99 15.96 5.44 -22.33
C GLY A 99 15.80 4.08 -21.62
N THR A 100 14.64 3.43 -21.74
CA THR A 100 14.19 2.17 -21.09
C THR A 100 13.49 2.31 -19.75
N LYS A 101 13.52 3.48 -19.11
CA LYS A 101 12.87 3.72 -17.82
C LYS A 101 11.49 4.36 -18.01
N PRO A 102 10.49 3.99 -17.19
CA PRO A 102 9.20 4.67 -17.20
C PRO A 102 9.29 6.02 -16.48
N LYS A 103 8.69 7.05 -17.09
CA LYS A 103 8.42 8.34 -16.45
C LYS A 103 6.95 8.65 -16.48
N VAL A 104 6.41 9.22 -15.41
CA VAL A 104 5.06 9.80 -15.43
C VAL A 104 5.11 11.16 -16.13
N GLN A 105 4.15 11.45 -17.00
CA GLN A 105 4.00 12.74 -17.66
C GLN A 105 2.79 13.48 -17.12
N VAL A 106 2.99 14.75 -16.76
CA VAL A 106 1.97 15.62 -16.18
C VAL A 106 2.06 17.02 -16.77
N LEU A 107 0.96 17.77 -16.69
CA LEU A 107 0.95 19.22 -16.86
C LEU A 107 1.16 19.87 -15.49
N TYR A 108 2.22 20.68 -15.35
CA TYR A 108 2.52 21.40 -14.13
C TYR A 108 2.89 22.84 -14.46
N LYS A 109 2.13 23.81 -13.90
CA LYS A 109 2.30 25.25 -14.21
C LYS A 109 2.23 25.55 -15.71
N GLY A 110 1.28 24.93 -16.42
CA GLY A 110 1.11 25.09 -17.87
C GLY A 110 2.17 24.40 -18.74
N GLU A 111 3.16 23.71 -18.16
CA GLU A 111 4.23 23.03 -18.89
C GLU A 111 4.12 21.50 -18.76
N SER A 112 4.38 20.79 -19.86
CA SER A 112 4.53 19.33 -19.80
C SER A 112 5.83 18.97 -19.09
N LYS A 113 5.74 18.18 -18.03
CA LYS A 113 6.89 17.67 -17.27
C LYS A 113 6.84 16.17 -17.16
N THR A 114 8.02 15.56 -17.08
CA THR A 114 8.16 14.13 -16.88
C THR A 114 8.97 13.89 -15.61
N PHE A 115 8.55 12.91 -14.82
CA PHE A 115 9.19 12.54 -13.56
C PHE A 115 9.45 11.04 -13.51
N TYR A 116 10.62 10.65 -13.02
CA TYR A 116 10.86 9.27 -12.66
C TYR A 116 10.04 8.86 -11.42
N ALA A 117 9.83 7.56 -11.25
CA ALA A 117 9.12 7.02 -10.10
C ALA A 117 9.81 7.37 -8.77
N GLU A 118 11.15 7.35 -8.73
CA GLU A 118 11.94 7.78 -7.58
C GLU A 118 11.73 9.26 -7.22
N GLU A 119 11.50 10.14 -8.21
CA GLU A 119 11.18 11.54 -7.95
C GLU A 119 9.79 11.68 -7.33
N ILE A 120 8.78 10.96 -7.82
CA ILE A 120 7.44 10.96 -7.23
C ILE A 120 7.47 10.40 -5.82
N SER A 121 8.16 9.27 -5.59
CA SER A 121 8.35 8.71 -4.26
C SER A 121 9.12 9.66 -3.33
N SER A 122 10.09 10.42 -3.84
CA SER A 122 10.78 11.43 -3.04
C SER A 122 9.85 12.53 -2.54
N MET A 123 8.85 12.93 -3.33
CA MET A 123 7.86 13.93 -2.91
C MET A 123 7.00 13.39 -1.76
N VAL A 124 6.62 12.10 -1.80
CA VAL A 124 5.94 11.45 -0.67
C VAL A 124 6.85 11.40 0.57
N LEU A 125 8.12 11.05 0.41
CA LEU A 125 9.10 11.04 1.49
C LEU A 125 9.36 12.44 2.09
N ILE A 126 9.35 13.49 1.27
CA ILE A 126 9.41 14.89 1.73
C ILE A 126 8.21 15.17 2.64
N LYS A 127 6.99 14.80 2.25
CA LYS A 127 5.81 14.98 3.11
C LYS A 127 5.94 14.19 4.42
N MET A 128 6.49 12.97 4.40
CA MET A 128 6.72 12.18 5.61
C MET A 128 7.77 12.83 6.53
N LYS A 129 8.82 13.39 5.94
CA LYS A 129 9.83 14.19 6.65
C LYS A 129 9.21 15.43 7.28
N GLU A 130 8.44 16.22 6.54
CA GLU A 130 7.76 17.42 7.03
C GLU A 130 6.82 17.11 8.22
N ILE A 131 6.07 16.01 8.14
CA ILE A 131 5.20 15.55 9.24
C ILE A 131 6.04 15.26 10.50
N ALA A 132 7.16 14.55 10.35
CA ALA A 132 8.03 14.25 11.47
C ALA A 132 8.75 15.50 12.02
N GLU A 133 9.16 16.43 11.15
CA GLU A 133 9.78 17.71 11.53
C GLU A 133 8.80 18.59 12.32
N ALA A 134 7.55 18.68 11.86
CA ALA A 134 6.49 19.41 12.56
C ALA A 134 6.21 18.82 13.95
N TYR A 135 6.22 17.49 14.07
CA TYR A 135 6.01 16.81 15.35
C TYR A 135 7.19 16.97 16.32
N LEU A 136 8.42 16.87 15.82
CA LEU A 136 9.64 16.88 16.64
C LEU A 136 10.22 18.27 16.88
N GLY A 137 9.75 19.30 16.15
CA GLY A 137 10.21 20.68 16.25
C GLY A 137 11.66 20.91 15.81
N LYS A 138 12.20 20.01 14.97
CA LYS A 138 13.60 20.04 14.50
C LYS A 138 13.74 19.32 13.17
N SER A 139 14.80 19.65 12.42
CA SER A 139 15.04 19.02 11.12
C SER A 139 15.42 17.54 11.24
N ILE A 140 14.87 16.73 10.33
CA ILE A 140 15.08 15.29 10.25
C ILE A 140 15.92 14.97 9.02
N ASN A 141 17.12 14.44 9.26
CA ASN A 141 18.06 14.10 8.21
C ASN A 141 18.31 12.60 8.07
N ASN A 142 17.92 11.78 9.03
CA ASN A 142 18.19 10.34 9.02
C ASN A 142 16.89 9.56 8.95
N ALA A 143 16.83 8.55 8.07
CA ALA A 143 15.67 7.69 7.97
C ALA A 143 16.05 6.22 7.74
N VAL A 144 15.21 5.32 8.23
CA VAL A 144 15.11 3.93 7.76
C VAL A 144 13.84 3.85 6.93
N ILE A 145 13.95 3.31 5.71
CA ILE A 145 12.81 3.22 4.77
C ILE A 145 12.51 1.74 4.49
N THR A 146 11.24 1.37 4.52
CA THR A 146 10.79 0.00 4.23
C THR A 146 10.67 -0.25 2.73
N VAL A 147 10.85 -1.51 2.32
CA VAL A 147 10.53 -2.03 0.98
C VAL A 147 9.96 -3.44 1.08
N PRO A 148 9.20 -3.91 0.07
CA PRO A 148 8.77 -5.30 0.04
C PRO A 148 9.96 -6.26 0.01
N ALA A 149 9.84 -7.44 0.63
CA ALA A 149 10.96 -8.39 0.69
C ALA A 149 11.41 -8.88 -0.69
N TYR A 150 10.48 -9.00 -1.65
CA TYR A 150 10.75 -9.41 -3.03
C TYR A 150 11.35 -8.32 -3.91
N PHE A 151 11.52 -7.08 -3.43
CA PHE A 151 12.18 -6.03 -4.21
C PHE A 151 13.60 -6.45 -4.57
N ASN A 152 13.91 -6.37 -5.86
CA ASN A 152 15.25 -6.62 -6.37
C ASN A 152 16.19 -5.42 -6.11
N ASP A 153 17.47 -5.58 -6.45
CA ASP A 153 18.49 -4.55 -6.21
C ASP A 153 18.18 -3.20 -6.87
N SER A 154 17.63 -3.22 -8.10
CA SER A 154 17.23 -2.00 -8.82
C SER A 154 16.13 -1.24 -8.08
N GLN A 155 15.11 -1.94 -7.58
CA GLN A 155 14.00 -1.33 -6.85
C GLN A 155 14.44 -0.83 -5.46
N ARG A 156 15.32 -1.56 -4.77
CA ARG A 156 15.93 -1.14 -3.50
C ARG A 156 16.77 0.11 -3.68
N GLN A 157 17.60 0.14 -4.72
CA GLN A 157 18.44 1.30 -5.03
C GLN A 157 17.59 2.51 -5.40
N ALA A 158 16.58 2.36 -6.28
CA ALA A 158 15.68 3.45 -6.64
C ALA A 158 14.90 4.02 -5.45
N THR A 159 14.50 3.17 -4.50
CA THR A 159 13.86 3.64 -3.24
C THR A 159 14.84 4.41 -2.35
N LYS A 160 16.10 3.95 -2.28
CA LYS A 160 17.16 4.66 -1.57
C LYS A 160 17.47 6.02 -2.23
N ASP A 161 17.49 6.07 -3.56
CA ASP A 161 17.67 7.30 -4.34
C ASP A 161 16.51 8.27 -4.10
N ALA A 162 15.26 7.79 -4.04
CA ALA A 162 14.11 8.61 -3.64
C ALA A 162 14.31 9.26 -2.25
N GLY A 163 14.86 8.52 -1.29
CA GLY A 163 15.23 9.07 0.02
C GLY A 163 16.33 10.13 -0.06
N ALA A 164 17.36 9.91 -0.88
CA ALA A 164 18.42 10.87 -1.09
C ALA A 164 17.90 12.17 -1.74
N ILE A 165 17.03 12.07 -2.75
CA ILE A 165 16.37 13.21 -3.42
C ILE A 165 15.51 14.00 -2.41
N ALA A 166 14.87 13.31 -1.46
CA ALA A 166 14.10 13.93 -0.36
C ALA A 166 14.98 14.60 0.72
N GLY A 167 16.31 14.58 0.57
CA GLY A 167 17.24 15.13 1.56
C GLY A 167 17.31 14.27 2.83
N LEU A 168 17.11 12.97 2.72
CA LEU A 168 17.28 12.00 3.80
C LEU A 168 18.55 11.17 3.60
N ASN A 169 19.37 11.09 4.63
CA ASN A 169 20.38 10.06 4.80
C ASN A 169 19.69 8.73 5.15
N VAL A 170 19.52 7.88 4.15
CA VAL A 170 18.91 6.56 4.29
C VAL A 170 19.89 5.62 4.99
N LEU A 171 19.74 5.48 6.31
CA LEU A 171 20.60 4.66 7.16
C LEU A 171 20.54 3.18 6.78
N ARG A 172 19.34 2.72 6.42
CA ARG A 172 19.08 1.34 6.02
C ARG A 172 17.78 1.27 5.22
N ILE A 173 17.79 0.41 4.21
CA ILE A 173 16.56 -0.14 3.63
C ILE A 173 16.25 -1.43 4.36
N ILE A 174 15.05 -1.55 4.91
CA ILE A 174 14.61 -2.75 5.64
C ILE A 174 13.42 -3.38 4.92
N ASN A 175 13.31 -4.71 4.98
CA ASN A 175 12.14 -5.39 4.45
C ASN A 175 10.92 -5.07 5.35
N GLU A 176 9.78 -4.76 4.73
CA GLU A 176 8.47 -4.61 5.39
C GLU A 176 8.16 -5.75 6.37
N PRO A 177 8.26 -7.04 5.99
CA PRO A 177 8.00 -8.13 6.93
C PRO A 177 9.00 -8.21 8.08
N THR A 178 10.26 -7.79 7.87
CA THR A 178 11.24 -7.69 8.95
C THR A 178 10.90 -6.54 9.90
N ALA A 179 10.48 -5.40 9.37
CA ALA A 179 10.01 -4.27 10.19
C ALA A 179 8.77 -4.66 11.01
N ALA A 180 7.81 -5.39 10.42
CA ALA A 180 6.66 -5.93 11.11
C ALA A 180 7.06 -6.95 12.20
N ALA A 181 8.02 -7.84 11.92
CA ALA A 181 8.54 -8.79 12.90
C ALA A 181 9.26 -8.08 14.07
N ILE A 182 10.02 -7.01 13.80
CA ILE A 182 10.62 -6.17 14.84
C ILE A 182 9.53 -5.51 15.68
N ALA A 183 8.52 -4.92 15.05
CA ALA A 183 7.38 -4.31 15.75
C ALA A 183 6.66 -5.30 16.66
N TYR A 184 6.52 -6.57 16.25
CA TYR A 184 5.94 -7.64 17.05
C TYR A 184 6.87 -8.18 18.16
N GLY A 185 8.18 -8.20 17.89
CA GLY A 185 9.21 -8.84 18.71
C GLY A 185 9.91 -7.94 19.72
N LEU A 186 9.79 -6.61 19.62
CA LEU A 186 10.50 -5.62 20.44
C LEU A 186 10.43 -5.88 21.96
N ASP A 187 9.31 -6.37 22.47
CA ASP A 187 9.11 -6.62 23.91
C ASP A 187 9.27 -8.09 24.32
N LYS A 188 9.59 -8.99 23.37
CA LYS A 188 9.63 -10.44 23.62
C LYS A 188 11.08 -10.90 23.74
N LYS A 189 11.52 -11.23 24.96
CA LYS A 189 12.75 -12.01 25.15
C LYS A 189 12.51 -13.42 24.61
N VAL A 190 13.08 -13.70 23.44
CA VAL A 190 13.00 -15.00 22.79
C VAL A 190 14.36 -15.68 23.02
N GLY A 191 14.37 -16.77 23.79
CA GLY A 191 15.59 -17.56 24.06
C GLY A 191 15.73 -18.82 23.20
N ALA A 192 14.81 -19.07 22.27
CA ALA A 192 14.85 -20.21 21.35
C ALA A 192 14.37 -19.75 19.97
N GLU A 193 14.92 -20.34 18.90
CA GLU A 193 14.53 -20.05 17.52
C GLU A 193 13.00 -20.09 17.33
N ARG A 194 12.45 -19.08 16.65
CA ARG A 194 11.03 -19.02 16.31
C ARG A 194 10.82 -18.77 14.83
N ASN A 195 9.94 -19.57 14.24
CA ASN A 195 9.38 -19.30 12.92
C ASN A 195 8.19 -18.33 13.05
N VAL A 196 8.21 -17.24 12.29
CA VAL A 196 7.16 -16.23 12.23
C VAL A 196 6.66 -16.12 10.80
N LEU A 197 5.35 -16.24 10.62
CA LEU A 197 4.69 -15.95 9.36
C LEU A 197 4.11 -14.53 9.42
N ILE A 198 4.54 -13.69 8.49
CA ILE A 198 3.97 -12.37 8.24
C ILE A 198 3.00 -12.48 7.08
N PHE A 199 1.76 -12.03 7.32
CA PHE A 199 0.71 -11.93 6.31
C PHE A 199 0.38 -10.44 6.16
N ASP A 200 0.78 -9.84 5.05
CA ASP A 200 0.67 -8.43 4.77
C ASP A 200 -0.22 -8.21 3.54
N LEU A 201 -1.44 -7.75 3.75
CA LEU A 201 -2.43 -7.50 2.69
C LEU A 201 -2.76 -6.01 2.68
N GLY A 202 -2.03 -5.27 1.85
CA GLY A 202 -2.15 -3.82 1.74
C GLY A 202 -3.22 -3.35 0.76
N GLY A 203 -3.11 -2.09 0.32
CA GLY A 203 -4.05 -1.49 -0.61
C GLY A 203 -4.01 -2.09 -2.03
N GLY A 204 -2.88 -2.59 -2.48
CA GLY A 204 -2.74 -3.20 -3.81
C GLY A 204 -1.71 -4.32 -3.90
N THR A 205 -1.05 -4.66 -2.80
CA THR A 205 -0.05 -5.73 -2.75
C THR A 205 -0.38 -6.69 -1.62
N PHE A 206 -0.18 -7.97 -1.88
CA PHE A 206 -0.30 -9.04 -0.90
C PHE A 206 1.02 -9.78 -0.79
N ASP A 207 1.56 -9.83 0.42
CA ASP A 207 2.85 -10.43 0.72
C ASP A 207 2.74 -11.41 1.90
N VAL A 208 3.34 -12.58 1.73
CA VAL A 208 3.54 -13.56 2.77
C VAL A 208 5.04 -13.80 2.91
N SER A 209 5.55 -13.65 4.12
CA SER A 209 6.95 -13.93 4.43
C SER A 209 7.05 -14.85 5.63
N ILE A 210 7.92 -15.85 5.54
CA ILE A 210 8.30 -16.69 6.68
C ILE A 210 9.70 -16.27 7.11
N LEU A 211 9.84 -15.95 8.40
CA LEU A 211 11.09 -15.55 9.00
C LEU A 211 11.47 -16.48 10.14
N THR A 212 12.76 -16.72 10.34
CA THR A 212 13.28 -17.20 11.62
C THR A 212 13.78 -16.02 12.44
N ILE A 213 13.52 -16.09 13.75
CA ILE A 213 14.01 -15.13 14.73
C ILE A 213 14.80 -15.90 15.78
N GLU A 214 16.09 -15.60 15.89
CA GLU A 214 17.00 -16.19 16.87
C GLU A 214 17.99 -15.12 17.34
N ASP A 215 18.11 -14.89 18.65
CA ASP A 215 19.02 -13.92 19.25
C ASP A 215 19.02 -12.51 18.61
N GLY A 216 17.82 -12.07 18.18
CA GLY A 216 17.64 -10.76 17.54
C GLY A 216 18.07 -10.70 16.06
N ILE A 217 18.50 -11.83 15.50
CA ILE A 217 18.73 -12.01 14.06
C ILE A 217 17.40 -12.39 13.42
N PHE A 218 17.05 -11.67 12.35
CA PHE A 218 15.84 -11.91 11.56
C PHE A 218 16.26 -12.38 10.17
N GLU A 219 15.96 -13.62 9.83
CA GLU A 219 16.29 -14.20 8.53
C GLU A 219 15.01 -14.53 7.77
N VAL A 220 14.89 -14.07 6.53
CA VAL A 220 13.75 -14.40 5.67
C VAL A 220 13.99 -15.75 5.01
N LYS A 221 13.15 -16.75 5.32
CA LYS A 221 13.25 -18.11 4.77
C LYS A 221 12.53 -18.27 3.44
N ALA A 222 11.35 -17.68 3.32
CA ALA A 222 10.57 -17.73 2.08
C ALA A 222 9.67 -16.51 1.95
N THR A 223 9.40 -16.13 0.71
CA THR A 223 8.45 -15.07 0.36
C THR A 223 7.55 -15.55 -0.78
N ALA A 224 6.26 -15.32 -0.66
CA ALA A 224 5.28 -15.49 -1.73
C ALA A 224 4.29 -14.33 -1.66
N GLY A 225 3.47 -14.15 -2.68
CA GLY A 225 2.51 -13.06 -2.67
C GLY A 225 1.87 -12.86 -4.03
N ASP A 226 1.03 -11.83 -4.09
CA ASP A 226 0.47 -11.29 -5.31
C ASP A 226 0.69 -9.77 -5.33
N THR A 227 1.42 -9.32 -6.34
CA THR A 227 1.76 -7.91 -6.51
C THR A 227 0.59 -7.06 -7.02
N HIS A 228 -0.54 -7.67 -7.38
CA HIS A 228 -1.74 -6.97 -7.89
C HIS A 228 -3.01 -7.41 -7.15
N LEU A 229 -2.89 -7.75 -5.86
CA LEU A 229 -4.01 -8.05 -4.99
C LEU A 229 -3.99 -7.16 -3.75
N GLY A 230 -5.07 -6.45 -3.48
CA GLY A 230 -5.23 -5.71 -2.23
C GLY A 230 -6.61 -5.09 -2.03
N GLY A 231 -6.65 -4.16 -1.09
CA GLY A 231 -7.86 -3.44 -0.71
C GLY A 231 -8.62 -2.76 -1.86
N GLU A 232 -7.93 -2.32 -2.91
CA GLU A 232 -8.53 -1.68 -4.09
C GLU A 232 -9.31 -2.67 -4.97
N ASP A 233 -8.89 -3.94 -5.02
CA ASP A 233 -9.63 -4.99 -5.72
C ASP A 233 -10.95 -5.28 -5.03
N PHE A 234 -10.96 -5.22 -3.70
CA PHE A 234 -12.20 -5.37 -2.93
C PHE A 234 -13.16 -4.21 -3.16
N ASP A 235 -12.61 -2.99 -3.26
CA ASP A 235 -13.36 -1.80 -3.63
C ASP A 235 -13.92 -1.94 -5.06
N ASN A 236 -13.14 -2.49 -6.00
CA ASN A 236 -13.58 -2.75 -7.39
C ASN A 236 -14.79 -3.68 -7.45
N ARG A 237 -14.80 -4.77 -6.66
CA ARG A 237 -15.94 -5.69 -6.59
C ARG A 237 -17.21 -4.99 -6.11
N MET A 238 -17.09 -4.13 -5.09
CA MET A 238 -18.21 -3.31 -4.61
C MET A 238 -18.68 -2.28 -5.65
N VAL A 239 -17.73 -1.60 -6.31
CA VAL A 239 -18.04 -0.61 -7.35
C VAL A 239 -18.84 -1.26 -8.48
N ASN A 240 -18.39 -2.40 -9.01
CA ASN A 240 -19.09 -3.10 -10.09
C ASN A 240 -20.49 -3.54 -9.65
N HIS A 241 -20.61 -4.11 -8.45
CA HIS A 241 -21.90 -4.48 -7.87
C HIS A 241 -22.89 -3.30 -7.84
N PHE A 242 -22.42 -2.11 -7.41
CA PHE A 242 -23.28 -0.93 -7.33
C PHE A 242 -23.50 -0.22 -8.66
N ILE A 243 -22.60 -0.33 -9.64
CA ILE A 243 -22.86 0.09 -11.02
C ILE A 243 -24.06 -0.72 -11.57
N ASP A 244 -24.04 -2.04 -11.39
CA ASP A 244 -25.12 -2.93 -11.82
C ASP A 244 -26.42 -2.64 -11.06
N GLU A 245 -26.33 -2.38 -9.75
CA GLU A 245 -27.49 -2.00 -8.94
C GLU A 245 -28.12 -0.68 -9.41
N PHE A 246 -27.29 0.35 -9.64
CA PHE A 246 -27.73 1.64 -10.15
C PHE A 246 -28.40 1.49 -11.52
N LYS A 247 -27.79 0.71 -12.42
CA LYS A 247 -28.36 0.39 -13.74
C LYS A 247 -29.69 -0.34 -13.64
N ARG A 248 -29.81 -1.30 -12.73
CA ARG A 248 -31.07 -2.05 -12.50
C ARG A 248 -32.18 -1.15 -11.98
N LYS A 249 -31.88 -0.29 -10.99
CA LYS A 249 -32.84 0.62 -10.33
C LYS A 249 -33.26 1.79 -11.24
N ASN A 250 -32.31 2.42 -11.91
CA ASN A 250 -32.51 3.70 -12.62
C ASN A 250 -32.49 3.59 -14.15
N LYS A 251 -32.20 2.40 -14.70
CA LYS A 251 -32.06 2.15 -16.16
C LYS A 251 -30.98 3.01 -16.83
N LYS A 252 -29.99 3.45 -16.07
CA LYS A 252 -28.88 4.32 -16.51
C LYS A 252 -27.55 3.67 -16.15
N ASP A 253 -26.62 3.66 -17.10
CA ASP A 253 -25.30 3.08 -16.91
C ASP A 253 -24.28 4.18 -16.62
N ILE A 254 -23.65 4.13 -15.44
CA ILE A 254 -22.66 5.13 -15.03
C ILE A 254 -21.24 4.75 -15.43
N ALA A 255 -21.00 3.55 -15.97
CA ALA A 255 -19.66 3.01 -16.21
C ALA A 255 -18.80 3.91 -17.10
N SER A 256 -19.42 4.62 -18.06
CA SER A 256 -18.73 5.56 -18.95
C SER A 256 -18.43 6.91 -18.30
N ASN A 257 -19.12 7.26 -17.21
CA ASN A 257 -18.91 8.52 -16.50
C ASN A 257 -17.85 8.38 -15.41
N LYS A 258 -16.61 8.73 -15.78
CA LYS A 258 -15.43 8.66 -14.89
C LYS A 258 -15.63 9.36 -13.54
N ARG A 259 -16.33 10.51 -13.52
CA ARG A 259 -16.61 11.27 -12.29
C ARG A 259 -17.58 10.52 -11.38
N ALA A 260 -18.66 9.97 -11.93
CA ALA A 260 -19.64 9.18 -11.17
C ALA A 260 -19.00 7.91 -10.59
N VAL A 261 -18.26 7.16 -11.42
CA VAL A 261 -17.54 5.95 -10.97
C VAL A 261 -16.54 6.27 -9.86
N ARG A 262 -15.82 7.40 -9.94
CA ARG A 262 -14.88 7.80 -8.88
C ARG A 262 -15.59 8.13 -7.56
N ARG A 263 -16.70 8.87 -7.61
CA ARG A 263 -17.51 9.17 -6.41
C ARG A 263 -18.04 7.89 -5.76
N LEU A 264 -18.53 6.96 -6.58
CA LEU A 264 -18.97 5.64 -6.10
C LEU A 264 -17.82 4.86 -5.45
N ARG A 265 -16.64 4.84 -6.07
CA ARG A 265 -15.44 4.19 -5.50
C ARG A 265 -15.05 4.75 -4.14
N THR A 266 -15.06 6.08 -3.97
CA THR A 266 -14.79 6.71 -2.67
C THR A 266 -15.82 6.29 -1.62
N ALA A 267 -17.09 6.18 -1.99
CA ALA A 267 -18.12 5.66 -1.09
C ALA A 267 -17.92 4.17 -0.75
N CYS A 268 -17.52 3.34 -1.74
CA CYS A 268 -17.18 1.93 -1.52
C CYS A 268 -15.98 1.76 -0.56
N GLU A 269 -14.90 2.53 -0.74
CA GLU A 269 -13.72 2.49 0.16
C GLU A 269 -14.14 2.80 1.61
N ARG A 270 -15.00 3.81 1.80
CA ARG A 270 -15.55 4.15 3.13
C ARG A 270 -16.45 3.05 3.68
N ALA A 271 -17.35 2.51 2.86
CA ALA A 271 -18.24 1.42 3.27
C ALA A 271 -17.46 0.17 3.66
N LYS A 272 -16.41 -0.21 2.92
CA LYS A 272 -15.50 -1.30 3.26
C LYS A 272 -14.89 -1.12 4.66
N ARG A 273 -14.37 0.08 4.96
CA ARG A 273 -13.83 0.40 6.30
C ARG A 273 -14.91 0.25 7.39
N THR A 274 -16.12 0.76 7.16
CA THR A 274 -17.25 0.59 8.11
C THR A 274 -17.60 -0.89 8.33
N LEU A 275 -17.62 -1.70 7.26
CA LEU A 275 -17.93 -3.13 7.33
C LEU A 275 -16.90 -3.95 8.14
N SER A 276 -15.73 -3.37 8.40
CA SER A 276 -14.65 -4.03 9.15
C SER A 276 -14.98 -4.14 10.65
N SER A 277 -15.79 -3.22 11.16
CA SER A 277 -16.28 -3.20 12.55
C SER A 277 -17.79 -3.39 12.66
N SER A 278 -18.54 -3.12 11.59
CA SER A 278 -20.01 -3.18 11.55
C SER A 278 -20.54 -4.26 10.61
N SER A 279 -21.74 -4.78 10.85
CA SER A 279 -22.37 -5.79 9.99
C SER A 279 -23.01 -5.23 8.70
N GLN A 280 -23.18 -3.91 8.62
CA GLN A 280 -23.77 -3.20 7.49
C GLN A 280 -23.13 -1.80 7.34
N ALA A 281 -23.14 -1.26 6.13
CA ALA A 281 -22.73 0.11 5.82
C ALA A 281 -23.68 0.76 4.80
N SER A 282 -24.02 2.03 5.02
CA SER A 282 -24.81 2.84 4.09
C SER A 282 -23.91 3.57 3.10
N LEU A 283 -24.39 3.72 1.86
CA LEU A 283 -23.79 4.57 0.83
C LEU A 283 -24.80 5.64 0.45
N GLU A 284 -24.41 6.89 0.61
CA GLU A 284 -25.25 8.06 0.38
C GLU A 284 -24.51 9.02 -0.55
N ILE A 285 -24.95 9.13 -1.80
CA ILE A 285 -24.29 9.94 -2.82
C ILE A 285 -25.31 10.79 -3.57
N ASP A 286 -25.36 12.08 -3.25
CA ASP A 286 -26.25 13.03 -3.89
C ASP A 286 -25.87 13.26 -5.36
N SER A 287 -26.85 13.31 -6.25
CA SER A 287 -26.69 13.54 -7.69
C SER A 287 -25.52 12.73 -8.28
N LEU A 288 -25.50 11.42 -8.05
CA LEU A 288 -24.43 10.53 -8.54
C LEU A 288 -24.31 10.61 -10.07
N PHE A 289 -25.44 10.59 -10.78
CA PHE A 289 -25.49 10.65 -12.25
C PHE A 289 -26.79 11.26 -12.75
N GLU A 290 -26.72 12.23 -13.68
CA GLU A 290 -27.88 12.91 -14.27
C GLU A 290 -28.89 13.46 -13.22
N GLY A 291 -28.40 13.97 -12.10
CA GLY A 291 -29.24 14.49 -11.01
C GLY A 291 -29.88 13.42 -10.12
N ILE A 292 -29.63 12.14 -10.39
CA ILE A 292 -30.18 11.02 -9.62
C ILE A 292 -29.29 10.74 -8.40
N ASP A 293 -29.88 10.82 -7.22
CA ASP A 293 -29.23 10.42 -5.97
C ASP A 293 -29.08 8.89 -5.89
N PHE A 294 -28.04 8.43 -5.18
CA PHE A 294 -27.84 7.02 -4.91
C PHE A 294 -27.71 6.76 -3.41
N TYR A 295 -28.83 6.34 -2.81
CA TYR A 295 -28.91 5.88 -1.43
C TYR A 295 -29.12 4.37 -1.40
N THR A 296 -28.17 3.65 -0.81
CA THR A 296 -28.24 2.19 -0.67
C THR A 296 -27.45 1.72 0.55
N SER A 297 -27.41 0.42 0.80
CA SER A 297 -26.57 -0.17 1.84
C SER A 297 -26.06 -1.55 1.42
N ILE A 298 -24.97 -2.00 2.05
CA ILE A 298 -24.38 -3.32 1.85
C ILE A 298 -24.14 -3.98 3.21
N THR A 299 -24.38 -5.28 3.28
CA THR A 299 -24.06 -6.10 4.46
C THR A 299 -22.65 -6.68 4.35
N ARG A 300 -22.03 -6.99 5.48
CA ARG A 300 -20.73 -7.66 5.52
C ARG A 300 -20.76 -8.99 4.77
N ALA A 301 -21.83 -9.76 4.94
CA ALA A 301 -22.02 -11.03 4.23
C ALA A 301 -22.00 -10.86 2.71
N ARG A 302 -22.67 -9.81 2.18
CA ARG A 302 -22.64 -9.53 0.73
C ARG A 302 -21.25 -9.10 0.26
N PHE A 303 -20.55 -8.29 1.05
CA PHE A 303 -19.16 -7.91 0.75
C PHE A 303 -18.23 -9.12 0.72
N GLU A 304 -18.35 -10.04 1.68
CA GLU A 304 -17.57 -11.27 1.73
C GLU A 304 -17.89 -12.21 0.56
N GLU A 305 -19.16 -12.32 0.16
CA GLU A 305 -19.58 -13.07 -1.02
C GLU A 305 -18.93 -12.53 -2.30
N LEU A 306 -18.99 -11.21 -2.51
CA LEU A 306 -18.42 -10.51 -3.69
C LEU A 306 -16.90 -10.68 -3.84
N ASN A 307 -16.21 -10.99 -2.73
CA ASN A 307 -14.75 -11.12 -2.66
C ASN A 307 -14.29 -12.54 -2.31
N SER A 308 -15.21 -13.52 -2.31
CA SER A 308 -14.96 -14.85 -1.76
C SER A 308 -13.83 -15.61 -2.46
N ASP A 309 -13.67 -15.42 -3.78
CA ASP A 309 -12.57 -15.94 -4.57
C ASP A 309 -11.24 -15.26 -4.21
N LEU A 310 -11.21 -13.93 -4.12
CA LEU A 310 -10.01 -13.17 -3.76
C LEU A 310 -9.52 -13.52 -2.35
N PHE A 311 -10.43 -13.59 -1.39
CA PHE A 311 -10.11 -13.94 0.01
C PHE A 311 -9.55 -15.36 0.12
N ARG A 312 -10.14 -16.32 -0.60
CA ARG A 312 -9.65 -17.70 -0.62
C ARG A 312 -8.29 -17.79 -1.32
N GLY A 313 -8.10 -17.05 -2.41
CA GLY A 313 -6.84 -16.98 -3.14
C GLY A 313 -5.66 -16.56 -2.26
N THR A 314 -5.90 -15.79 -1.19
CA THR A 314 -4.82 -15.41 -0.25
C THR A 314 -4.14 -16.59 0.45
N LEU A 315 -4.78 -17.77 0.48
CA LEU A 315 -4.20 -18.97 1.09
C LEU A 315 -3.14 -19.63 0.20
N GLU A 316 -3.21 -19.46 -1.13
CA GLU A 316 -2.24 -20.10 -2.04
C GLU A 316 -0.80 -19.57 -1.81
N PRO A 317 -0.56 -18.25 -1.70
CA PRO A 317 0.76 -17.75 -1.29
C PRO A 317 1.20 -18.20 0.09
N VAL A 318 0.27 -18.34 1.05
CA VAL A 318 0.58 -18.86 2.39
C VAL A 318 1.12 -20.27 2.31
N GLU A 319 0.41 -21.16 1.61
CA GLU A 319 0.85 -22.54 1.45
C GLU A 319 2.16 -22.64 0.66
N LYS A 320 2.34 -21.79 -0.36
CA LYS A 320 3.58 -21.74 -1.12
C LYS A 320 4.76 -21.32 -0.22
N ALA A 321 4.63 -20.24 0.54
CA ALA A 321 5.67 -19.78 1.44
C ALA A 321 6.03 -20.87 2.47
N LEU A 322 5.04 -21.56 3.04
CA LEU A 322 5.26 -22.68 3.96
C LEU A 322 6.04 -23.83 3.32
N ARG A 323 5.69 -24.23 2.08
CA ARG A 323 6.43 -25.27 1.33
C ARG A 323 7.86 -24.85 1.04
N ASP A 324 8.06 -23.61 0.60
CA ASP A 324 9.38 -23.09 0.23
C ASP A 324 10.28 -22.99 1.47
N ALA A 325 9.76 -22.49 2.61
CA ALA A 325 10.52 -22.42 3.86
C ALA A 325 10.87 -23.81 4.41
N TRP A 326 9.95 -24.78 4.31
CA TRP A 326 10.18 -26.12 4.84
C TRP A 326 11.14 -26.95 3.98
N SER A 327 11.06 -26.84 2.66
CA SER A 327 11.95 -27.56 1.73
C SER A 327 13.42 -27.15 1.87
N ILE A 328 13.68 -25.92 2.32
CA ILE A 328 15.03 -25.41 2.65
C ILE A 328 15.56 -26.04 3.96
N THR A 329 14.69 -26.32 4.93
CA THR A 329 15.10 -26.88 6.24
C THR A 329 15.21 -28.40 6.26
N HIS A 330 14.49 -29.10 5.37
CA HIS A 330 14.48 -30.56 5.29
C HIS A 330 14.47 -31.01 3.82
N PRO A 331 15.60 -31.45 3.23
CA PRO A 331 15.59 -32.04 1.90
C PRO A 331 14.65 -33.25 1.88
N PRO A 332 13.98 -33.54 0.75
CA PRO A 332 12.87 -34.48 0.73
C PRO A 332 13.29 -35.87 1.21
N SER A 333 12.73 -36.30 2.34
CA SER A 333 12.63 -37.70 2.77
C SER A 333 11.18 -38.15 2.58
N PRO A 334 10.89 -39.39 2.10
CA PRO A 334 9.58 -39.75 1.55
C PRO A 334 8.41 -39.88 2.54
N ALA A 335 8.52 -39.49 3.82
CA ALA A 335 7.70 -40.09 4.87
C ALA A 335 6.75 -39.17 5.68
N LEU A 336 6.67 -37.85 5.47
CA LEU A 336 5.89 -36.97 6.38
C LEU A 336 4.88 -36.09 5.64
N ALA A 337 3.75 -36.70 5.29
CA ALA A 337 2.57 -36.05 4.71
C ALA A 337 1.33 -36.28 5.59
N SER A 338 1.40 -36.08 6.90
CA SER A 338 0.22 -36.26 7.77
C SER A 338 0.32 -35.52 9.10
N GLN A 339 0.32 -34.17 9.08
CA GLN A 339 -0.21 -33.36 10.18
C GLN A 339 -0.21 -31.89 9.74
N ARG A 340 -1.36 -31.42 9.23
CA ARG A 340 -1.60 -30.00 8.96
C ARG A 340 -2.91 -29.61 9.63
N HIS A 341 -2.85 -28.97 10.78
CA HIS A 341 -3.96 -28.20 11.31
C HIS A 341 -3.72 -26.73 10.99
N LEU A 342 -4.52 -26.19 10.08
CA LEU A 342 -4.58 -24.77 9.76
C LEU A 342 -5.71 -24.13 10.62
N PRO A 343 -5.48 -23.00 11.29
CA PRO A 343 -6.53 -22.31 12.04
C PRO A 343 -7.55 -21.66 11.10
N SER A 344 -8.82 -21.61 11.55
CA SER A 344 -9.94 -21.04 10.81
C SER A 344 -9.97 -19.50 10.89
N TRP A 345 -10.75 -18.91 9.98
CA TRP A 345 -10.87 -17.47 9.70
C TRP A 345 -11.26 -16.48 10.85
N PRO A 346 -11.86 -16.85 12.00
CA PRO A 346 -12.35 -15.87 12.96
C PRO A 346 -11.30 -14.97 13.65
N ASP A 347 -10.00 -15.31 13.60
CA ASP A 347 -8.97 -14.63 14.39
C ASP A 347 -8.27 -13.44 13.69
N ARG A 348 -8.72 -13.02 12.50
CA ARG A 348 -8.05 -11.97 11.71
C ARG A 348 -8.71 -10.59 11.82
N LYS A 349 -8.78 -10.04 13.04
CA LYS A 349 -9.32 -8.69 13.32
C LYS A 349 -8.44 -7.49 12.90
N ARG A 350 -7.34 -7.69 12.16
CA ARG A 350 -6.36 -6.62 11.84
C ARG A 350 -6.05 -6.41 10.35
N ILE A 351 -6.89 -6.94 9.45
CA ILE A 351 -6.68 -6.85 7.98
C ILE A 351 -7.26 -5.55 7.38
N LEU A 352 -7.95 -4.72 8.17
CA LEU A 352 -8.84 -3.69 7.61
C LEU A 352 -8.63 -2.25 8.15
N GLU A 353 -7.49 -1.97 8.80
CA GLU A 353 -7.13 -0.59 9.19
C GLU A 353 -6.18 0.07 8.20
#